data_AF-A0A6N6P5S5-F1
#
_entry.id   AF-A0A6N6P5S5-F1
#
_cell.length_a   1.000
_cell.length_b   1.000
_cell.length_c   1.000
_cell.angle_alpha   90.00
_cell.angle_beta   90.00
_cell.angle_gamma   90.00
#
_symmetry.space_group_name_H-M   'P 1'
#
loop_
_entity.id
_entity.type
_entity.pdbx_description
1 polymer ?
#
loop_
_entity_poly.entity_id
_entity_poly.type
_entity_poly.pdbx_seq_one_letter_code
_entity_poly.pdbx_strand_id
1 'polypeptide(L)'
;MLTETLSIKVSKTEKNLLRCVAAGSHSSPSRLLRDALQVVLTGAAAQPASLLDKHRHLFASLELGPGDLSTNPDHLQGFGK
;
A
#
# COMPACT_ATOMS: atom_id res chain seq x y z
N MET A 1 -10.84 17.53 17.02
CA MET A 1 -9.61 16.73 16.80
C MET A 1 -8.52 17.33 17.65
N LEU A 2 -7.79 16.51 18.41
CA LEU A 2 -6.60 16.96 19.13
C LEU A 2 -5.54 17.28 18.06
N THR A 3 -5.03 18.51 18.06
CA THR A 3 -4.06 18.98 17.07
C THR A 3 -2.81 19.38 17.81
N GLU A 4 -1.70 18.69 17.54
CA GLU A 4 -0.40 18.96 18.13
C GLU A 4 0.53 19.56 17.08
N THR A 5 1.43 20.45 17.50
CA THR A 5 2.40 21.10 16.61
C THR A 5 3.75 20.41 16.72
N LEU A 6 4.24 19.86 15.61
CA LEU A 6 5.57 19.27 15.50
C LEU A 6 6.56 20.30 14.93
N SER A 7 7.64 20.58 15.65
CA SER A 7 8.75 21.41 15.18
C SER A 7 9.92 20.53 14.78
N ILE A 8 10.26 20.50 13.50
CA ILE A 8 11.32 19.62 12.94
C ILE A 8 12.39 20.50 12.31
N LYS A 9 13.67 20.17 12.59
CA LYS A 9 14.81 20.79 11.91
C LYS A 9 15.00 20.13 10.55
N VAL A 10 15.01 20.93 9.50
CA VAL A 10 15.21 20.50 8.10
C VAL A 10 16.26 21.39 7.47
N SER A 11 17.03 20.83 6.54
CA SER A 11 18.03 21.59 5.80
C SER A 11 17.37 22.63 4.88
N LYS A 12 18.13 23.66 4.48
CA LYS A 12 17.64 24.68 3.54
C LYS A 12 17.29 24.09 2.17
N THR A 13 18.05 23.08 1.72
CA THR A 13 17.84 22.40 0.44
C THR A 13 16.51 21.66 0.42
N GLU A 14 16.21 20.87 1.46
CA GLU A 14 14.94 20.14 1.59
C GLU A 14 13.75 21.09 1.67
N LYS A 15 13.87 22.20 2.41
CA LYS A 15 12.82 23.22 2.50
C LYS A 15 12.51 23.85 1.13
N ASN A 16 13.53 24.09 0.32
CA ASN A 16 13.36 24.66 -1.01
C ASN A 16 12.72 23.65 -1.97
N LEU A 17 13.16 22.39 -1.94
CA LEU A 17 12.55 21.31 -2.73
C LEU A 17 11.06 21.14 -2.40
N LEU A 18 10.71 21.15 -1.10
CA LEU A 18 9.31 21.06 -0.67
C LEU A 18 8.46 22.21 -1.24
N ARG A 19 9.01 23.42 -1.29
CA ARG A 19 8.30 24.59 -1.89
C ARG A 19 8.13 24.44 -3.40
N CYS A 20 9.15 23.97 -4.11
CA CYS A 20 9.06 23.73 -5.55
C CYS A 20 7.99 22.68 -5.87
N VAL A 21 7.97 21.57 -5.13
CA VAL A 21 6.96 20.52 -5.30
C VAL A 21 5.57 21.04 -4.97
N ALA A 22 5.41 21.77 -3.85
CA ALA A 22 4.15 22.39 -3.45
C ALA A 22 3.58 23.33 -4.52
N ALA A 23 4.44 24.12 -5.17
CA ALA A 23 4.05 25.01 -6.25
C ALA A 23 3.55 24.24 -7.48
N GLY A 24 4.23 23.15 -7.86
CA GLY A 24 3.83 22.31 -8.99
C GLY A 24 2.55 21.51 -8.74
N SER A 25 2.27 21.14 -7.49
CA SER A 25 1.09 20.33 -7.12
C SER A 25 -0.10 21.15 -6.60
N HIS A 26 -0.08 22.49 -6.76
CA HIS A 26 -1.10 23.43 -6.26
C HIS A 26 -1.53 23.16 -4.80
N SER A 27 -0.59 22.74 -3.95
CA SER A 27 -0.86 22.31 -2.57
C SER A 27 0.02 23.06 -1.59
N SER A 28 -0.40 23.17 -0.33
CA SER A 28 0.44 23.79 0.69
C SER A 28 1.55 22.83 1.14
N PRO A 29 2.75 23.34 1.49
CA PRO A 29 3.85 22.52 2.00
C PRO A 29 3.44 21.67 3.21
N SER A 30 2.61 22.21 4.11
CA SER A 30 2.10 21.50 5.28
C SER A 30 1.12 20.38 4.93
N ARG A 31 0.36 20.52 3.83
CA ARG A 31 -0.51 19.44 3.34
C ARG A 31 0.34 18.31 2.76
N LEU A 32 1.32 18.63 1.92
CA LEU A 32 2.26 17.64 1.39
C LEU A 32 2.99 16.86 2.48
N LEU A 33 3.45 17.53 3.54
CA LEU A 33 4.09 16.85 4.67
C LEU A 33 3.13 15.91 5.40
N ARG A 34 1.87 16.30 5.60
CA ARG A 34 0.86 15.43 6.21
C ARG A 34 0.55 14.23 5.33
N ASP A 35 0.41 14.42 4.03
CA ASP A 35 0.15 13.34 3.08
C ASP A 35 1.34 12.37 3.03
N ALA A 36 2.57 12.88 3.02
CA ALA A 36 3.79 12.06 3.08
C ALA A 36 3.89 11.27 4.40
N LEU A 37 3.61 11.91 5.54
CA LEU A 37 3.56 11.22 6.83
C LEU A 37 2.48 10.14 6.85
N GLN A 38 1.30 10.42 6.28
CA GLN A 38 0.21 9.45 6.15
C GLN A 38 0.71 8.22 5.37
N VAL A 39 1.34 8.42 4.20
CA VAL A 39 1.86 7.33 3.36
C VAL A 39 2.90 6.48 4.11
N VAL A 40 3.80 7.10 4.87
CA VAL A 40 4.80 6.36 5.64
C VAL A 40 4.15 5.56 6.78
N LEU A 41 3.21 6.17 7.50
CA LEU A 41 2.53 5.53 8.63
C LEU A 41 1.58 4.41 8.19
N THR A 42 0.84 4.60 7.10
CA THR A 42 -0.06 3.57 6.55
C THR A 42 0.70 2.51 5.76
N GLY A 43 1.77 2.90 5.06
CA GLY A 43 2.67 1.99 4.35
C GLY A 43 3.44 1.07 5.30
N ALA A 44 3.81 1.53 6.50
CA ALA A 44 4.38 0.68 7.53
C ALA A 44 3.37 -0.33 8.12
N ALA A 45 2.08 -0.03 8.09
CA ALA A 45 1.01 -0.91 8.57
C ALA A 45 0.57 -1.94 7.51
N ALA A 46 0.82 -1.67 6.23
CA ALA A 46 0.53 -2.60 5.16
C ALA A 46 1.69 -3.60 5.00
N GLN A 47 1.61 -4.74 5.70
CA GLN A 47 2.23 -5.95 5.13
C GLN A 47 1.79 -6.04 3.67
N PRO A 48 2.69 -6.33 2.72
CA PRO A 48 2.31 -6.43 1.33
C PRO A 48 1.28 -7.56 1.23
N ALA A 49 0.00 -7.19 1.18
CA ALA A 49 -1.08 -8.12 0.93
C ALA A 49 -0.68 -8.86 -0.34
N SER A 50 -0.61 -10.19 -0.24
CA SER A 50 -0.15 -11.01 -1.35
C SER A 50 -0.99 -10.69 -2.59
N LEU A 51 -0.46 -10.93 -3.79
CA LEU A 51 -1.27 -10.70 -5.01
C LEU A 51 -2.60 -11.48 -4.94
N LEU A 52 -2.60 -12.62 -4.25
CA LEU A 52 -3.80 -13.39 -3.92
C LEU A 52 -4.79 -12.58 -3.07
N ASP A 53 -4.33 -11.89 -2.02
CA ASP A 53 -5.18 -11.07 -1.15
C ASP A 53 -5.75 -9.85 -1.89
N LYS A 54 -4.94 -9.20 -2.74
CA LYS A 54 -5.37 -8.02 -3.52
C LYS A 54 -6.42 -8.37 -4.57
N HIS A 55 -6.34 -9.58 -5.13
CA HIS A 55 -7.23 -10.04 -6.19
C HIS A 55 -8.24 -11.09 -5.73
N ARG A 56 -8.45 -11.22 -4.41
CA ARG A 56 -9.38 -12.21 -3.82
C ARG A 56 -10.80 -12.15 -4.40
N HIS A 57 -11.25 -10.96 -4.81
CA HIS A 57 -12.55 -10.73 -5.46
C HIS A 57 -12.62 -11.25 -6.91
N LEU A 58 -11.49 -11.47 -7.57
CA LEU A 58 -11.38 -12.08 -8.89
C LEU A 58 -11.37 -13.61 -8.81
N PHE A 59 -11.01 -14.17 -7.66
CA PHE A 59 -11.06 -15.60 -7.42
C PHE A 59 -12.45 -15.96 -6.89
N ALA A 60 -13.18 -16.76 -7.66
CA ALA A 60 -14.45 -17.32 -7.20
C ALA A 60 -14.19 -18.21 -5.97
N SER A 61 -14.50 -17.69 -4.78
CA SER A 61 -14.56 -18.51 -3.58
C SER A 61 -15.90 -19.24 -3.60
N LEU A 62 -15.90 -20.52 -4.00
CA LEU A 62 -17.07 -21.38 -3.80
C LEU A 62 -17.27 -21.54 -2.29
N GLU A 63 -18.40 -21.08 -1.74
CA GLU A 63 -18.72 -21.25 -0.31
C GLU A 63 -18.84 -22.74 0.07
N LEU A 64 -19.24 -23.58 -0.90
CA LEU A 64 -19.20 -25.04 -0.83
C LEU A 64 -18.84 -25.57 -2.22
N GLY A 65 -17.62 -26.05 -2.34
CA GLY A 65 -17.08 -26.76 -3.49
C GLY A 65 -15.70 -27.31 -3.13
N PRO A 66 -15.21 -28.37 -3.81
CA PRO A 66 -13.85 -28.83 -3.58
C PRO A 66 -12.90 -27.65 -3.81
N GLY A 67 -11.99 -27.42 -2.85
CA GLY A 67 -10.95 -26.42 -2.98
C GLY A 67 -10.20 -26.64 -4.29
N ASP A 68 -9.67 -25.55 -4.86
CA ASP A 68 -9.01 -25.52 -6.17
C ASP A 68 -8.23 -26.82 -6.43
N LEU A 69 -8.65 -27.55 -7.47
CA LEU A 69 -8.07 -28.83 -7.88
C LEU A 69 -6.58 -28.70 -8.22
N SER A 70 -6.10 -27.47 -8.50
CA SER A 70 -4.67 -27.17 -8.67
C SER A 70 -3.85 -27.34 -7.38
N THR A 71 -4.51 -27.42 -6.22
CA THR A 71 -3.90 -27.56 -4.90
C THR A 71 -3.95 -28.99 -4.35
N ASN A 72 -4.63 -29.92 -5.03
CA ASN A 72 -4.70 -31.31 -4.58
C ASN A 72 -3.65 -32.18 -5.30
N PRO A 73 -2.53 -32.55 -4.63
CA PRO A 73 -1.44 -33.30 -5.25
C PRO A 73 -1.86 -34.70 -5.75
N ASP A 74 -2.95 -35.26 -5.22
CA ASP A 74 -3.47 -36.55 -5.67
C ASP A 74 -4.13 -36.46 -7.06
N HIS A 75 -4.68 -35.31 -7.45
CA HIS A 75 -5.32 -35.10 -8.76
C HIS A 75 -4.32 -34.68 -9.86
N LEU A 76 -3.07 -34.42 -9.51
CA LEU A 76 -1.99 -34.07 -10.44
C LEU A 76 -1.08 -35.26 -10.80
N GLN A 77 -1.34 -36.45 -10.24
CA GLN A 77 -0.57 -37.64 -10.61
C GLN A 77 -0.79 -38.04 -12.07
N GLY A 78 0.27 -37.93 -12.87
CA GLY A 78 0.27 -38.30 -14.29
C GLY A 78 -0.01 -37.17 -15.27
N PHE A 79 -0.18 -35.94 -14.79
CA PHE A 79 -0.34 -34.78 -15.67
C PHE A 79 0.97 -34.49 -16.43
N GLY A 80 0.93 -34.51 -17.76
CA GLY A 80 2.09 -34.27 -18.62
C GLY A 80 2.97 -35.48 -18.94
N LYS A 81 2.47 -36.70 -18.69
CA LYS A 81 3.00 -37.92 -19.33
C LYS A 81 2.25 -38.23 -20.62
#